data_AF-A0A9Q2NSL4-F1
#
_entry.id   AF-A0A9Q2NSL4-F1
#
_cell.length_a   1.000
_cell.length_b   1.000
_cell.length_c   1.000
_cell.angle_alpha   90.00
_cell.angle_beta   90.00
_cell.angle_gamma   90.00
#
_symmetry.space_group_name_H-M   'P 1'
#
loop_
_entity.id
_entity.type
_entity.pdbx_description
1 polymer ?
#
loop_
_entity_poly.entity_id
_entity_poly.type
_entity_poly.pdbx_seq_one_letter_code
_entity_poly.pdbx_strand_id
1 'polypeptide(L)' 'PRNPLQNLDGSARYLAMMLETFGDPHLALAAYNAGPDAVRQYGGVPPYRETQNHVARVMAVVARLEGSNS' A
#
# COMPACT_ATOMS: atom_id res chain seq x y z
N PRO A 1 17.32 20.21 2.08
CA PRO A 1 17.57 18.89 1.45
C PRO A 1 16.73 17.80 2.13
N ARG A 2 15.77 17.20 1.42
CA ARG A 2 14.91 16.14 1.97
C ARG A 2 15.75 14.87 2.15
N ASN A 3 15.99 14.47 3.40
CA ASN A 3 16.80 13.30 3.73
C ASN A 3 16.07 12.01 3.25
N PRO A 4 16.64 11.24 2.32
CA PRO A 4 16.02 10.01 1.82
C PRO A 4 15.67 9.00 2.92
N LEU A 5 16.47 8.94 3.99
CA LEU A 5 16.25 8.01 5.11
C LEU A 5 15.02 8.38 5.95
N GLN A 6 14.77 9.68 6.18
CA GLN A 6 13.58 10.13 6.90
C GLN A 6 12.30 9.92 6.09
N ASN A 7 12.37 10.05 4.76
CA ASN A 7 11.25 9.74 3.89
C ASN A 7 10.90 8.24 3.90
N LEU A 8 11.90 7.35 4.01
CA LEU A 8 11.70 5.90 4.08
C LEU A 8 11.06 5.46 5.41
N ASP A 9 11.56 5.95 6.54
CA ASP A 9 11.01 5.65 7.87
C ASP A 9 9.56 6.14 8.00
N GLY A 10 9.28 7.37 7.55
CA GLY A 10 7.92 7.91 7.52
C GLY A 10 6.98 7.11 6.62
N SER A 11 7.46 6.70 5.44
CA SER A 11 6.70 5.86 4.50
C SER A 11 6.40 4.48 5.07
N ALA A 12 7.38 3.83 5.71
CA ALA A 12 7.20 2.52 6.33
C ALA A 12 6.21 2.57 7.50
N ARG A 13 6.31 3.60 8.36
CA ARG A 13 5.34 3.83 9.44
C ARG A 13 3.93 4.08 8.91
N TYR A 14 3.81 4.87 7.84
CA TYR A 14 2.52 5.16 7.25
C TYR A 14 1.88 3.89 6.65
N LEU A 15 2.66 3.06 5.95
CA LEU A 15 2.18 1.76 5.46
C LEU A 15 1.77 0.81 6.61
N ALA A 16 2.55 0.74 7.68
CA ALA A 16 2.23 -0.06 8.85
C ALA A 16 0.88 0.35 9.47
N MET A 17 0.64 1.66 9.62
CA MET A 17 -0.64 2.18 10.08
C MET A 17 -1.80 1.80 9.14
N MET A 18 -1.58 1.78 7.82
CA MET A 18 -2.62 1.34 6.88
C MET A 18 -2.91 -0.16 7.00
N LEU A 19 -1.89 -0.99 7.22
CA LEU A 19 -2.06 -2.42 7.48
C LEU A 19 -2.88 -2.66 8.76
N GLU A 20 -2.56 -1.93 9.85
CA GLU A 20 -3.34 -1.98 11.10
C GLU A 20 -4.78 -1.49 10.90
N THR A 21 -4.98 -0.43 10.11
CA THR A 21 -6.31 0.17 9.91
C THR A 21 -7.25 -0.71 9.09
N PHE A 22 -6.73 -1.37 8.04
CA PHE A 22 -7.57 -2.09 7.08
C PHE A 22 -7.51 -3.61 7.23
N GLY A 23 -6.47 -4.18 7.82
CA GLY A 23 -6.30 -5.63 8.02
C GLY A 23 -6.10 -6.44 6.73
N ASP A 24 -6.39 -5.86 5.57
CA ASP A 24 -6.19 -6.45 4.24
C ASP A 24 -5.04 -5.73 3.51
N PRO A 25 -4.02 -6.46 3.02
CA PRO A 25 -2.88 -5.86 2.31
C PRO A 25 -3.26 -5.07 1.04
N HIS A 26 -4.30 -5.47 0.29
CA HIS A 26 -4.73 -4.74 -0.90
C HIS A 26 -5.34 -3.40 -0.52
N LEU A 27 -6.19 -3.37 0.52
CA LEU A 27 -6.79 -2.16 1.03
C LEU A 27 -5.75 -1.23 1.67
N ALA A 28 -4.77 -1.78 2.39
CA ALA A 28 -3.67 -1.00 2.96
C ALA A 28 -2.81 -0.33 1.88
N LEU A 29 -2.44 -1.06 0.83
CA LEU A 29 -1.71 -0.51 -0.31
C LEU A 29 -2.53 0.53 -1.09
N ALA A 30 -3.84 0.30 -1.22
CA ALA A 30 -4.74 1.29 -1.82
C ALA A 30 -4.82 2.56 -0.98
N ALA A 31 -4.95 2.45 0.34
CA ALA A 31 -5.01 3.58 1.26
C ALA A 31 -3.69 4.34 1.35
N TYR A 32 -2.56 3.64 1.24
CA TYR A 32 -1.23 4.24 1.17
C TYR A 32 -1.09 5.15 -0.07
N ASN A 33 -1.64 4.73 -1.22
CA ASN A 33 -1.54 5.49 -2.47
C ASN A 33 -2.64 6.55 -2.65
N ALA A 34 -3.91 6.21 -2.39
CA ALA A 34 -5.07 7.06 -2.65
C ALA A 34 -5.61 7.79 -1.41
N GLY A 35 -5.10 7.45 -0.23
CA GLY A 35 -5.62 7.91 1.06
C GLY A 35 -6.72 6.97 1.61
N PRO A 36 -6.82 6.85 2.95
CA PRO A 36 -7.78 5.95 3.59
C PRO A 36 -9.24 6.37 3.39
N ASP A 37 -9.51 7.66 3.23
CA ASP A 37 -10.87 8.16 3.02
C ASP A 37 -11.44 7.74 1.67
N ALA A 38 -10.61 7.67 0.62
CA ALA A 38 -11.03 7.13 -0.67
C ALA A 38 -11.41 5.65 -0.53
N VAL A 39 -10.58 4.84 0.14
CA VAL A 39 -10.88 3.41 0.37
C VAL A 39 -12.19 3.23 1.14
N ARG A 40 -12.43 4.06 2.17
CA ARG A 40 -13.70 4.06 2.93
C ARG A 40 -14.89 4.47 2.07
N GLN A 41 -14.76 5.53 1.28
CA GLN A 41 -15.81 6.04 0.40
C GLN A 41 -16.25 5.00 -0.64
N TYR A 42 -15.30 4.26 -1.21
CA TYR A 42 -15.57 3.22 -2.21
C TYR A 42 -15.87 1.84 -1.60
N GLY A 43 -15.63 1.64 -0.30
CA GLY A 43 -15.77 0.34 0.35
C GLY A 43 -14.79 -0.72 -0.17
N GLY A 44 -13.63 -0.30 -0.68
CA GLY A 44 -12.68 -1.17 -1.36
C GLY A 44 -11.59 -0.39 -2.10
N VAL A 45 -10.86 -1.06 -3.00
CA VAL A 45 -9.86 -0.40 -3.85
C VAL A 45 -10.56 0.60 -4.78
N PRO A 46 -10.25 1.92 -4.70
CA PRO A 46 -10.90 2.92 -5.55
C PRO A 46 -10.68 2.65 -7.05
N PRO A 47 -11.60 3.08 -7.93
CA PRO A 47 -11.48 2.93 -9.39
C PRO A 47 -10.47 3.91 -10.01
N TYR A 48 -9.39 4.20 -9.30
CA TYR A 48 -8.28 5.01 -9.78
C TYR A 48 -7.25 4.10 -10.43
N ARG A 49 -7.00 4.30 -11.72
CA ARG A 49 -6.06 3.48 -12.49
C ARG A 49 -4.68 3.40 -11.83
N GLU A 50 -4.20 4.52 -11.27
CA GLU A 50 -2.92 4.55 -10.57
C GLU A 50 -2.92 3.62 -9.34
N THR A 51 -3.96 3.69 -8.52
CA THR A 51 -4.10 2.90 -7.28
C THR A 51 -4.21 1.42 -7.57
N GLN A 52 -5.05 1.04 -8.54
CA GLN A 52 -5.17 -0.36 -8.97
C GLN A 52 -3.83 -0.91 -9.47
N ASN A 53 -3.11 -0.13 -10.28
CA ASN A 53 -1.80 -0.52 -10.77
C ASN A 53 -0.74 -0.58 -9.65
N HIS A 54 -0.82 0.32 -8.66
CA HIS A 54 0.07 0.32 -7.50
C HIS A 54 -0.09 -0.98 -6.71
N VAL A 55 -1.32 -1.32 -6.34
CA VAL A 55 -1.65 -2.58 -5.62
C VAL A 55 -1.15 -3.79 -6.42
N ALA A 56 -1.49 -3.88 -7.70
CA ALA A 56 -1.11 -5.01 -8.54
C ALA A 56 0.43 -5.20 -8.64
N ARG A 57 1.18 -4.11 -8.80
CA ARG A 57 2.65 -4.18 -8.87
C ARG A 57 3.28 -4.65 -7.57
N VAL A 58 2.83 -4.13 -6.43
CA VAL A 58 3.39 -4.51 -5.13
C VAL A 58 3.05 -5.96 -4.81
N MET A 59 1.81 -6.39 -5.02
CA MET A 59 1.42 -7.78 -4.79
C MET A 59 2.17 -8.77 -5.70
N ALA A 60 2.45 -8.38 -6.94
CA ALA A 60 3.29 -9.20 -7.83
C ALA A 60 4.74 -9.35 -7.31
N VAL A 61 5.28 -8.32 -6.66
CA VAL A 61 6.60 -8.40 -6.01
C VAL A 61 6.54 -9.30 -4.78
N VAL A 62 5.52 -9.13 -3.92
CA VAL A 62 5.33 -9.97 -2.72
C VAL A 62 5.25 -11.45 -3.08
N ALA A 63 4.40 -11.81 -4.05
CA ALA A 63 4.24 -13.21 -4.49
C ALA A 63 5.56 -13.81 -5.02
N ARG A 64 6.39 -13.02 -5.71
CA ARG A 64 7.72 -13.47 -6.17
C ARG A 64 8.67 -13.70 -5.00
N LEU A 65 8.64 -12.86 -3.98
CA LEU A 65 9.49 -13.01 -2.79
C LEU A 65 9.08 -14.24 -1.98
N GLU A 66 7.78 -14.48 -1.80
CA GLU A 66 7.27 -15.65 -1.08
C GLU A 66 7.57 -16.96 -1.83
N GLY A 67 7.38 -16.99 -3.15
CA GLY A 67 7.69 -18.16 -3.99
C GLY A 67 9.19 -18.43 -4.15
N SER A 68 10.05 -17.43 -3.93
CA SER A 68 11.51 -17.59 -3.93
C SER A 68 12.05 -18.08 -2.57
N ASN A 69 11.22 -18.04 -1.53
CA ASN A 69 11.57 -18.44 -0.17
C ASN A 69 11.01 -19.83 0.19
N SER A 70 10.61 -20.61 -0.83
CA SER A 70 10.05 -21.97 -0.74
C SER A 70 10.91 -23.00 -1.46
#